data_AF-D2BSD4-F1
#
_entry.id   AF-D2BSD4-F1
#
_cell.length_a   1.000
_cell.length_b   1.000
_cell.length_c   1.000
_cell.angle_alpha   90.00
_cell.angle_beta   90.00
_cell.angle_gamma   90.00
#
_symmetry.space_group_name_H-M   'P 1'
#
loop_
_entity.id
_entity.type
_entity.pdbx_description
1 polymer ?
#
loop_
_entity_poly.entity_id
_entity_poly.type
_entity_poly.pdbx_seq_one_letter_code
_entity_poly.pdbx_strand_id
1 'polypeptide(L)'
;MRVTETTFAKPYQDGWLDRIDETDSGFLIEGWAFRRDNNYASFPIIIVTSEWSEVARLDVGNMQRQDVQAAFPDCIFNNDIGFSMTLPRHLCSSRGGAGIQVFILNQDGTFSPLKKGFKRGLQVELSGRCNLRCPMCPSVIYSEFHKKVLDENDLPALVDFFQDRDFICLDGFGESLLSPAFDSLLDALPRASEVVFHTNGLLLDKKIDQILKNSPPVTWVAISLDSLEPEKYSRLRVGSSLDRVLKNVRNFKKKRDEMGLSYPVIRLNLTLMKENYLELENFVRTSLEFDGVVECNWLYDVEHLAEGVNIEVGNQVFDYESNKLKHIAHDANQHIDKAIALAKNLGVEVIFNSYFNENLSESPDDDGFSGTVRRSVSDCPHLQGDFMLQADGKVQNCVWQTSPLTDWREHGLENIKSHPRVQAVREMASDNIIPHECSGAGCSYIGLRKSSEEKAHGKMIGGYSGERVEDKKRIKTRNI
;
A
#
# COMPACT_ATOMS: atom_id res chain seq x y z
N MET A 1 5.32 24.53 24.02
CA MET A 1 5.39 23.14 24.56
C MET A 1 6.13 22.27 23.56
N ARG A 2 6.95 21.30 24.00
CA ARG A 2 7.61 20.36 23.08
C ARG A 2 6.83 19.05 23.06
N VAL A 3 6.31 18.67 21.91
CA VAL A 3 5.57 17.41 21.72
C VAL A 3 6.59 16.28 21.61
N THR A 4 6.43 15.21 22.40
CA THR A 4 7.39 14.09 22.50
C THR A 4 6.71 12.76 22.23
N GLU A 5 7.49 11.71 21.92
CA GLU A 5 6.95 10.41 21.49
C GLU A 5 5.95 9.77 22.46
N THR A 6 6.15 9.95 23.78
CA THR A 6 5.24 9.48 24.84
C THR A 6 3.88 10.19 24.85
N THR A 7 3.68 11.22 24.04
CA THR A 7 2.45 12.03 24.01
C THR A 7 1.53 11.65 22.86
N PHE A 8 1.92 10.72 21.97
CA PHE A 8 1.12 10.40 20.78
C PHE A 8 0.11 9.27 20.98
N ALA A 9 -1.07 9.47 20.38
CA ALA A 9 -2.09 8.45 20.17
C ALA A 9 -2.17 8.06 18.69
N LYS A 10 -3.04 7.08 18.36
CA LYS A 10 -3.31 6.67 16.97
C LYS A 10 -3.74 7.89 16.10
N PRO A 11 -3.54 7.84 14.78
CA PRO A 11 -4.03 8.88 13.87
C PRO A 11 -5.52 9.20 14.09
N TYR A 12 -5.84 10.49 14.06
CA TYR A 12 -7.18 10.97 14.37
C TYR A 12 -8.16 10.49 13.31
N GLN A 13 -9.24 9.81 13.73
CA GLN A 13 -10.10 9.11 12.78
C GLN A 13 -10.97 10.05 11.94
N ASP A 14 -11.46 11.12 12.55
CA ASP A 14 -12.40 12.09 11.97
C ASP A 14 -11.71 13.44 11.71
N GLY A 15 -10.54 13.40 11.09
CA GLY A 15 -9.82 14.60 10.72
C GLY A 15 -8.74 14.37 9.68
N TRP A 16 -8.54 15.40 8.86
CA TRP A 16 -7.71 15.38 7.67
C TRP A 16 -7.00 16.72 7.48
N LEU A 17 -5.74 16.69 7.08
CA LEU A 17 -4.91 17.82 6.69
C LEU A 17 -4.87 17.84 5.17
N ASP A 18 -5.44 18.86 4.56
CA ASP A 18 -5.54 18.95 3.10
C ASP A 18 -4.21 19.37 2.50
N ARG A 19 -3.53 20.36 3.08
CA ARG A 19 -2.28 20.92 2.55
C ARG A 19 -1.48 21.76 3.54
N ILE A 20 -0.18 21.88 3.23
CA ILE A 20 0.74 22.87 3.78
C ILE A 20 1.50 23.48 2.59
N ASP A 21 1.11 24.69 2.19
CA ASP A 21 1.66 25.36 1.00
C ASP A 21 2.47 26.59 1.40
N GLU A 22 3.60 26.83 0.75
CA GLU A 22 4.34 28.08 0.93
C GLU A 22 3.66 29.23 0.15
N THR A 23 3.51 30.38 0.81
CA THR A 23 2.91 31.60 0.26
C THR A 23 3.80 32.81 0.56
N ASP A 24 3.53 33.96 -0.05
CA ASP A 24 4.28 35.20 0.24
C ASP A 24 4.22 35.59 1.72
N SER A 25 3.13 35.25 2.42
CA SER A 25 2.88 35.59 3.83
C SER A 25 3.36 34.53 4.84
N GLY A 26 3.80 33.35 4.40
CA GLY A 26 4.18 32.27 5.30
C GLY A 26 3.87 30.89 4.74
N PHE A 27 3.37 30.00 5.58
CA PHE A 27 2.87 28.69 5.20
C PHE A 27 1.38 28.61 5.44
N LEU A 28 0.60 28.42 4.38
CA LEU A 28 -0.83 28.16 4.45
C LEU A 28 -1.06 26.72 4.87
N ILE A 29 -1.80 26.51 5.96
CA ILE A 29 -2.12 25.20 6.53
C ILE A 29 -3.64 25.06 6.53
N GLU A 30 -4.16 24.06 5.82
CA GLU A 30 -5.60 23.82 5.71
C GLU A 30 -5.96 22.36 5.91
N GLY A 31 -7.17 22.14 6.42
CA GLY A 31 -7.72 20.82 6.67
C GLY A 31 -9.11 20.88 7.28
N TRP A 32 -9.55 19.76 7.82
CA TRP A 32 -10.79 19.65 8.58
C TRP A 32 -10.64 18.63 9.71
N ALA A 33 -11.36 18.83 10.80
CA ALA A 33 -11.45 17.85 11.86
C ALA A 33 -12.70 18.07 12.71
N PHE A 34 -13.32 17.00 13.16
CA PHE A 34 -14.41 17.05 14.12
C PHE A 34 -14.34 15.90 15.11
N ARG A 35 -14.87 16.09 16.31
CA ARG A 35 -15.08 15.03 17.29
C ARG A 35 -16.51 14.54 17.20
N ARG A 36 -16.71 13.23 17.27
CA ARG A 36 -18.04 12.63 17.39
C ARG A 36 -18.43 12.50 18.86
N ASP A 37 -19.45 13.24 19.25
CA ASP A 37 -20.07 13.14 20.57
C ASP A 37 -21.56 12.76 20.37
N ASN A 38 -21.88 11.46 20.42
CA ASN A 38 -23.18 10.90 20.01
C ASN A 38 -23.51 11.24 18.53
N ASN A 39 -24.64 11.89 18.26
CA ASN A 39 -25.05 12.33 16.92
C ASN A 39 -24.48 13.71 16.54
N TYR A 40 -23.67 14.33 17.39
CA TYR A 40 -23.17 15.69 17.19
C TYR A 40 -21.68 15.71 16.88
N ALA A 41 -21.30 16.64 16.01
CA ALA A 41 -19.91 16.97 15.71
C ALA A 41 -19.47 18.24 16.47
N SER A 42 -18.37 18.16 17.22
CA SER A 42 -17.74 19.29 17.93
C SER A 42 -16.28 19.50 17.48
N PHE A 43 -15.63 20.61 17.85
CA PHE A 43 -14.28 20.91 17.37
C PHE A 43 -13.16 20.38 18.26
N PRO A 44 -12.19 19.68 17.68
CA PRO A 44 -10.91 19.44 18.35
C PRO A 44 -10.00 20.67 18.27
N ILE A 45 -9.03 20.75 19.17
CA ILE A 45 -7.99 21.78 19.15
C ILE A 45 -6.86 21.32 18.24
N ILE A 46 -6.46 22.16 17.29
CA ILE A 46 -5.29 21.95 16.44
C ILE A 46 -4.06 22.55 17.08
N ILE A 47 -2.98 21.77 17.06
CA ILE A 47 -1.66 22.15 17.51
C ILE A 47 -0.72 22.10 16.31
N VAL A 48 -0.13 23.24 15.99
CA VAL A 48 0.88 23.36 14.95
C VAL A 48 2.23 23.47 15.63
N THR A 49 3.15 22.60 15.26
CA THR A 49 4.51 22.61 15.75
C THR A 49 5.49 22.93 14.63
N SER A 50 6.61 23.56 14.97
CA SER A 50 7.81 23.60 14.15
C SER A 50 8.91 22.86 14.89
N GLU A 51 9.46 21.81 14.27
CA GLU A 51 10.43 20.91 14.93
C GLU A 51 9.97 20.46 16.33
N TRP A 52 8.72 19.98 16.39
CA TRP A 52 8.09 19.48 17.61
C TRP A 52 7.84 20.53 18.71
N SER A 53 8.20 21.79 18.47
CA SER A 53 7.86 22.89 19.37
C SER A 53 6.55 23.51 18.91
N GLU A 54 5.55 23.57 19.78
CA GLU A 54 4.29 24.28 19.51
C GLU A 54 4.58 25.73 19.16
N VAL A 55 4.15 26.13 17.95
CA VAL A 55 4.31 27.47 17.39
C VAL A 55 2.96 28.14 17.14
N ALA A 56 1.89 27.36 16.99
CA ALA A 56 0.54 27.88 16.95
C ALA A 56 -0.46 26.86 17.52
N ARG A 57 -1.59 27.41 17.98
CA ARG A 57 -2.76 26.67 18.46
C ARG A 57 -3.99 27.33 17.85
N LEU A 58 -4.92 26.51 17.37
CA LEU A 58 -6.15 26.97 16.75
C LEU A 58 -7.33 26.11 17.18
N ASP A 59 -8.42 26.76 17.55
CA ASP A 59 -9.72 26.12 17.62
C ASP A 59 -10.24 25.98 16.18
N VAL A 60 -10.44 24.74 15.72
CA VAL A 60 -10.95 24.46 14.36
C VAL A 60 -12.33 25.10 14.19
N GLY A 61 -12.61 25.58 12.98
CA GLY A 61 -13.92 26.05 12.60
C GLY A 61 -14.00 27.46 12.06
N ASN A 62 -12.95 27.88 11.35
CA ASN A 62 -12.93 29.13 10.61
C ASN A 62 -13.11 28.94 9.09
N MET A 63 -13.38 27.70 8.66
CA MET A 63 -13.60 27.38 7.24
C MET A 63 -14.78 26.41 7.08
N GLN A 64 -15.73 26.75 6.20
CA GLN A 64 -16.85 25.86 5.86
C GLN A 64 -16.38 24.70 4.98
N ARG A 65 -16.89 23.49 5.24
CA ARG A 65 -16.59 22.27 4.46
C ARG A 65 -17.86 21.45 4.18
N GLN A 66 -18.65 21.94 3.24
CA GLN A 66 -19.92 21.32 2.83
C GLN A 66 -19.71 19.92 2.20
N ASP A 67 -18.59 19.73 1.51
CA ASP A 67 -18.14 18.46 0.96
C ASP A 67 -17.93 17.40 2.06
N VAL A 68 -17.32 17.78 3.17
CA VAL A 68 -17.12 16.88 4.32
C VAL A 68 -18.46 16.60 5.01
N GLN A 69 -19.30 17.61 5.20
CA GLN A 69 -20.64 17.42 5.78
C GLN A 69 -21.48 16.43 4.96
N ALA A 70 -21.43 16.53 3.63
CA ALA A 70 -22.12 15.60 2.72
C ALA A 70 -21.58 14.16 2.82
N ALA A 71 -20.29 13.98 3.10
CA ALA A 71 -19.66 12.67 3.26
C ALA A 71 -20.02 11.97 4.59
N PHE A 72 -20.57 12.69 5.57
CA PHE A 72 -20.95 12.17 6.89
C PHE A 72 -22.42 12.50 7.23
N PRO A 73 -23.40 11.98 6.47
CA PRO A 73 -24.81 12.35 6.61
C PRO A 73 -25.43 11.95 7.95
N ASP A 74 -24.84 10.98 8.66
CA ASP A 74 -25.28 10.52 9.98
C ASP A 74 -24.83 11.44 11.13
N CYS A 75 -24.05 12.49 10.85
CA CYS A 75 -23.53 13.43 11.84
C CYS A 75 -24.25 14.79 11.72
N ILE A 76 -24.69 15.33 12.86
CA ILE A 76 -25.24 16.68 12.95
C ILE A 76 -24.10 17.68 13.21
N PHE A 77 -23.82 18.51 12.21
CA PHE A 77 -22.79 19.55 12.27
C PHE A 77 -23.39 20.87 12.75
N ASN A 78 -23.04 21.28 13.97
CA ASN A 78 -23.58 22.50 14.58
C ASN A 78 -22.79 23.76 14.23
N ASN A 79 -21.63 23.64 13.58
CA ASN A 79 -20.67 24.71 13.30
C ASN A 79 -19.72 24.29 12.13
N ASP A 80 -18.82 25.18 11.70
CA ASP A 80 -17.81 24.94 10.67
C ASP A 80 -16.69 23.99 11.09
N ILE A 81 -16.37 22.93 10.34
CA ILE A 81 -15.37 21.89 10.71
C ILE A 81 -14.02 21.99 9.99
N GLY A 82 -13.88 22.95 9.08
CA GLY A 82 -12.62 23.23 8.41
C GLY A 82 -11.73 24.16 9.23
N PHE A 83 -10.43 24.08 8.98
CA PHE A 83 -9.48 25.08 9.44
C PHE A 83 -8.63 25.58 8.27
N SER A 84 -8.32 26.88 8.31
CA SER A 84 -7.35 27.52 7.44
C SER A 84 -6.53 28.53 8.24
N MET A 85 -5.21 28.45 8.19
CA MET A 85 -4.34 29.43 8.83
C MET A 85 -3.07 29.67 8.04
N THR A 86 -2.49 30.86 8.20
CA THR A 86 -1.13 31.14 7.72
C THR A 86 -0.18 31.15 8.91
N LEU A 87 0.80 30.25 8.91
CA LEU A 87 1.92 30.26 9.86
C LEU A 87 3.03 31.19 9.34
N PRO A 88 3.35 32.30 10.02
CA PRO A 88 4.42 33.20 9.62
C PRO A 88 5.78 32.50 9.56
N ARG A 89 6.60 32.81 8.54
CA ARG A 89 7.93 32.17 8.35
C ARG A 89 8.84 32.28 9.58
N HIS A 90 8.78 33.39 10.31
CA HIS A 90 9.63 33.61 11.49
C HIS A 90 9.32 32.67 12.68
N LEU A 91 8.15 32.04 12.69
CA LEU A 91 7.80 31.01 13.65
C LEU A 91 8.26 29.61 13.21
N CYS A 92 8.65 29.46 11.96
CA CYS A 92 9.18 28.21 11.44
C CYS A 92 10.67 28.11 11.77
N SER A 93 11.15 26.87 11.93
CA SER A 93 12.58 26.62 12.08
C SER A 93 13.31 26.88 10.75
N SER A 94 14.62 26.67 10.75
CA SER A 94 15.44 26.68 9.53
C SER A 94 14.96 25.70 8.44
N ARG A 95 14.03 24.78 8.75
CA ARG A 95 13.42 23.84 7.81
C ARG A 95 12.16 24.36 7.11
N GLY A 96 11.71 25.59 7.42
CA GLY A 96 10.52 26.18 6.80
C GLY A 96 9.28 25.27 6.93
N GLY A 97 8.53 25.11 5.83
CA GLY A 97 7.31 24.30 5.78
C GLY A 97 7.53 22.83 6.12
N ALA A 98 8.73 22.30 5.82
CA ALA A 98 9.09 20.91 6.12
C ALA A 98 9.26 20.66 7.64
N GLY A 99 9.43 21.72 8.43
CA GLY A 99 9.47 21.64 9.89
C GLY A 99 8.09 21.62 10.55
N ILE A 100 7.02 21.92 9.79
CA ILE A 100 5.66 22.08 10.30
C ILE A 100 5.00 20.70 10.49
N GLN A 101 4.46 20.46 11.68
CA GLN A 101 3.57 19.33 11.95
C GLN A 101 2.24 19.83 12.52
N VAL A 102 1.16 19.09 12.25
CA VAL A 102 -0.20 19.46 12.67
C VAL A 102 -0.85 18.28 13.38
N PHE A 103 -1.29 18.52 14.61
CA PHE A 103 -1.87 17.51 15.49
C PHE A 103 -3.22 17.96 16.04
N ILE A 104 -4.01 16.97 16.43
CA ILE A 104 -5.20 17.13 17.27
C ILE A 104 -4.80 16.92 18.72
N LEU A 105 -5.12 17.85 19.61
CA LEU A 105 -5.03 17.65 21.05
C LEU A 105 -6.29 16.91 21.54
N ASN A 106 -6.10 15.67 21.99
CA ASN A 106 -7.16 14.82 22.53
C ASN A 106 -7.56 15.24 23.95
N GLN A 107 -8.73 14.78 24.40
CA GLN A 107 -9.25 15.08 25.74
C GLN A 107 -8.36 14.54 26.87
N ASP A 108 -7.66 13.43 26.63
CA ASP A 108 -6.72 12.82 27.58
C ASP A 108 -5.34 13.51 27.61
N GLY A 109 -5.16 14.59 26.84
CA GLY A 109 -3.92 15.34 26.74
C GLY A 109 -2.91 14.75 25.76
N THR A 110 -3.23 13.65 25.07
CA THR A 110 -2.40 13.10 23.99
C THR A 110 -2.59 13.87 22.68
N PHE A 111 -1.69 13.65 21.73
CA PHE A 111 -1.74 14.23 20.39
C PHE A 111 -1.99 13.14 19.36
N SER A 112 -2.97 13.35 18.50
CA SER A 112 -3.20 12.49 17.33
C SER A 112 -2.79 13.24 16.06
N PRO A 113 -1.98 12.65 15.17
CA PRO A 113 -1.73 13.26 13.86
C PRO A 113 -3.03 13.26 13.05
N LEU A 114 -3.26 14.33 12.28
CA LEU A 114 -4.30 14.34 11.26
C LEU A 114 -3.93 13.37 10.13
N LYS A 115 -4.93 12.71 9.56
CA LYS A 115 -4.77 12.03 8.26
C LYS A 115 -4.46 13.10 7.20
N LYS A 116 -3.87 12.78 6.05
CA LYS A 116 -3.53 13.78 5.01
C LYS A 116 -4.29 13.51 3.73
N GLY A 117 -4.58 14.57 2.95
CA GLY A 117 -5.20 14.63 1.59
C GLY A 117 -5.10 13.33 0.80
N PHE A 118 -6.14 12.93 0.02
CA PHE A 118 -6.11 11.77 -0.91
C PHE A 118 -4.67 11.40 -1.24
N LYS A 119 -4.15 10.33 -0.61
CA LYS A 119 -2.72 10.06 -0.61
C LYS A 119 -2.28 10.06 -2.06
N ARG A 120 -1.43 11.02 -2.47
CA ARG A 120 -0.77 10.93 -3.78
C ARG A 120 0.18 9.76 -3.69
N GLY A 121 -0.36 8.58 -3.95
CA GLY A 121 0.30 7.31 -3.76
C GLY A 121 1.30 7.10 -4.87
N LEU A 122 2.50 6.70 -4.48
CA LEU A 122 3.49 6.23 -5.41
C LEU A 122 4.01 4.88 -4.96
N GLN A 123 3.82 3.88 -5.79
CA GLN A 123 4.52 2.62 -5.66
C GLN A 123 5.73 2.63 -6.59
N VAL A 124 6.89 2.18 -6.09
CA VAL A 124 8.13 2.09 -6.88
C VAL A 124 8.78 0.74 -6.64
N GLU A 125 8.89 -0.05 -7.70
CA GLU A 125 9.61 -1.31 -7.68
C GLU A 125 11.10 -1.06 -7.78
N LEU A 126 11.84 -1.45 -6.75
CA LEU A 126 13.29 -1.29 -6.72
C LEU A 126 14.03 -2.44 -7.40
N SER A 127 13.37 -3.60 -7.45
CA SER A 127 13.91 -4.81 -8.03
C SER A 127 12.76 -5.73 -8.40
N GLY A 128 12.61 -6.05 -9.69
CA GLY A 128 11.79 -7.18 -10.12
C GLY A 128 12.51 -8.52 -9.98
N ARG A 129 13.75 -8.52 -9.47
CA ARG A 129 14.44 -9.75 -9.03
C ARG A 129 14.05 -10.12 -7.62
N CYS A 130 13.95 -11.42 -7.38
CA CYS A 130 13.77 -12.00 -6.05
C CYS A 130 14.73 -13.19 -5.85
N ASN A 131 15.18 -13.36 -4.62
CA ASN A 131 16.00 -14.48 -4.16
C ASN A 131 15.16 -15.72 -3.76
N LEU A 132 13.85 -15.70 -4.01
CA LEU A 132 12.91 -16.82 -3.85
C LEU A 132 12.24 -17.20 -5.17
N ARG A 133 11.58 -18.36 -5.21
CA ARG A 133 10.76 -18.85 -6.35
C ARG A 133 9.39 -19.32 -5.90
N CYS A 134 8.67 -18.43 -5.22
CA CYS A 134 7.37 -18.75 -4.63
C CYS A 134 6.35 -19.05 -5.76
N PRO A 135 5.72 -20.24 -5.82
CA PRO A 135 4.87 -20.63 -6.93
C PRO A 135 3.63 -19.75 -7.13
N MET A 136 3.13 -19.10 -6.07
CA MET A 136 1.96 -18.20 -6.15
C MET A 136 2.29 -16.79 -6.67
N CYS A 137 3.57 -16.45 -6.81
CA CYS A 137 4.01 -15.08 -7.10
C CYS A 137 3.87 -14.75 -8.60
N PRO A 138 3.25 -13.61 -8.97
CA PRO A 138 3.14 -13.22 -10.37
C PRO A 138 4.49 -13.07 -11.10
N SER A 139 5.58 -12.71 -10.41
CA SER A 139 6.92 -12.60 -11.03
C SER A 139 7.48 -13.93 -11.54
N VAL A 140 6.97 -15.06 -11.07
CA VAL A 140 7.35 -16.39 -11.58
C VAL A 140 6.73 -16.65 -12.96
N ILE A 141 5.61 -15.98 -13.24
CA ILE A 141 4.84 -16.11 -14.48
C ILE A 141 5.32 -15.09 -15.52
N TYR A 142 5.81 -13.95 -15.05
CA TYR A 142 6.36 -12.90 -15.89
C TYR A 142 7.74 -13.27 -16.47
N SER A 143 8.07 -12.77 -17.66
CA SER A 143 9.36 -13.09 -18.31
C SER A 143 10.57 -12.52 -17.57
N GLU A 144 11.77 -12.94 -18.00
CA GLU A 144 13.04 -12.38 -17.55
C GLU A 144 13.15 -10.84 -17.74
N PHE A 145 12.35 -10.22 -18.61
CA PHE A 145 12.37 -8.76 -18.84
C PHE A 145 11.99 -7.96 -17.59
N HIS A 146 11.13 -8.52 -16.74
CA HIS A 146 10.76 -7.94 -15.44
C HIS A 146 11.90 -7.89 -14.42
N LYS A 147 13.00 -8.60 -14.65
CA LYS A 147 14.06 -8.78 -13.65
C LYS A 147 15.09 -7.66 -13.66
N LYS A 148 14.66 -6.43 -13.99
CA LYS A 148 15.45 -5.22 -13.85
C LYS A 148 15.53 -4.82 -12.38
N VAL A 149 16.59 -4.09 -12.06
CA VAL A 149 16.90 -3.63 -10.71
C VAL A 149 17.34 -2.18 -10.84
N LEU A 150 16.78 -1.31 -10.01
CA LEU A 150 17.20 0.08 -9.96
C LEU A 150 18.61 0.17 -9.35
N ASP A 151 19.43 1.04 -9.93
CA ASP A 151 20.73 1.40 -9.38
C ASP A 151 20.81 2.90 -9.04
N GLU A 152 21.95 3.35 -8.53
CA GLU A 152 22.14 4.74 -8.09
C GLU A 152 21.93 5.76 -9.23
N ASN A 153 22.13 5.39 -10.49
CA ASN A 153 21.94 6.29 -11.63
C ASN A 153 20.47 6.56 -11.94
N ASP A 154 19.56 5.70 -11.47
CA ASP A 154 18.12 5.89 -11.64
C ASP A 154 17.54 6.91 -10.65
N LEU A 155 18.23 7.16 -9.54
CA LEU A 155 17.69 7.93 -8.42
C LEU A 155 17.40 9.40 -8.73
N PRO A 156 18.26 10.16 -9.45
CA PRO A 156 17.99 11.58 -9.69
C PRO A 156 16.63 11.82 -10.35
N ALA A 157 16.25 10.99 -11.32
CA ALA A 157 14.96 11.10 -11.99
C ALA A 157 13.78 10.80 -11.05
N LEU A 158 13.93 9.80 -10.18
CA LEU A 158 12.89 9.34 -9.25
C LEU A 158 12.66 10.32 -8.09
N VAL A 159 13.73 10.88 -7.52
CA VAL A 159 13.66 11.76 -6.34
C VAL A 159 12.82 13.00 -6.60
N ASP A 160 12.92 13.60 -7.78
CA ASP A 160 12.12 14.75 -8.17
C ASP A 160 10.63 14.38 -8.26
N PHE A 161 10.32 13.20 -8.80
CA PHE A 161 8.95 12.70 -8.90
C PHE A 161 8.32 12.34 -7.55
N PHE A 162 9.14 12.16 -6.51
CA PHE A 162 8.67 11.83 -5.17
C PHE A 162 8.25 13.05 -4.36
N GLN A 163 8.76 14.25 -4.69
CA GLN A 163 8.61 15.45 -3.84
C GLN A 163 7.15 15.80 -3.52
N ASP A 164 6.20 15.45 -4.39
CA ASP A 164 4.78 15.70 -4.23
C ASP A 164 3.99 14.47 -3.73
N ARG A 165 4.64 13.48 -3.10
CA ARG A 165 3.98 12.23 -2.67
C ARG A 165 3.83 12.13 -1.17
N ASP A 166 2.63 11.76 -0.74
CA ASP A 166 2.27 11.64 0.68
C ASP A 166 2.44 10.20 1.19
N PHE A 167 2.48 9.23 0.27
CA PHE A 167 2.62 7.81 0.55
C PHE A 167 3.50 7.17 -0.51
N ILE A 168 4.58 6.52 -0.08
CA ILE A 168 5.56 5.87 -0.93
C ILE A 168 5.67 4.42 -0.50
N CYS A 169 5.32 3.52 -1.42
CA CYS A 169 5.40 2.09 -1.28
C CYS A 169 6.58 1.57 -2.10
N LEU A 170 7.63 1.05 -1.46
CA LEU A 170 8.84 0.59 -2.14
C LEU A 170 8.69 -0.86 -2.64
N ASP A 171 7.53 -1.20 -3.21
CA ASP A 171 7.17 -2.57 -3.59
C ASP A 171 7.05 -2.74 -5.10
N GLY A 172 7.22 -3.99 -5.52
CA GLY A 172 6.81 -4.46 -6.83
C GLY A 172 6.65 -5.97 -6.83
N PHE A 173 7.01 -6.63 -7.92
CA PHE A 173 6.88 -8.08 -8.05
C PHE A 173 8.14 -8.86 -7.60
N GLY A 174 9.22 -8.18 -7.19
CA GLY A 174 10.46 -8.79 -6.68
C GLY A 174 10.74 -8.55 -5.18
N GLU A 175 12.01 -8.44 -4.81
CA GLU A 175 12.46 -8.18 -3.43
C GLU A 175 13.27 -6.89 -3.36
N SER A 176 12.71 -5.88 -2.70
CA SER A 176 13.25 -4.51 -2.65
C SER A 176 14.61 -4.44 -1.98
N LEU A 177 14.86 -5.28 -0.96
CA LEU A 177 16.15 -5.31 -0.26
C LEU A 177 17.32 -5.86 -1.11
N LEU A 178 17.06 -6.39 -2.31
CA LEU A 178 18.11 -6.76 -3.27
C LEU A 178 18.63 -5.59 -4.10
N SER A 179 17.89 -4.48 -4.17
CA SER A 179 18.28 -3.34 -5.00
C SER A 179 19.52 -2.66 -4.41
N PRO A 180 20.58 -2.42 -5.21
CA PRO A 180 21.70 -1.56 -4.81
C PRO A 180 21.25 -0.15 -4.45
N ALA A 181 20.18 0.34 -5.08
CA ALA A 181 19.65 1.67 -4.83
C ALA A 181 18.85 1.80 -3.52
N PHE A 182 18.53 0.70 -2.83
CA PHE A 182 17.63 0.74 -1.66
C PHE A 182 18.07 1.76 -0.61
N ASP A 183 19.35 1.72 -0.21
CA ASP A 183 19.85 2.56 0.89
C ASP A 183 19.82 4.04 0.49
N SER A 184 20.40 4.36 -0.67
CA SER A 184 20.46 5.72 -1.22
C SER A 184 19.08 6.28 -1.56
N LEU A 185 18.15 5.44 -2.01
CA LEU A 185 16.78 5.86 -2.25
C LEU A 185 16.12 6.27 -0.95
N LEU A 186 16.25 5.42 0.08
CA LEU A 186 15.64 5.62 1.37
C LEU A 186 16.09 6.95 2.01
N ASP A 187 17.38 7.29 1.83
CA ASP A 187 17.97 8.58 2.24
C ASP A 187 17.45 9.79 1.44
N ALA A 188 17.00 9.56 0.20
CA ALA A 188 16.55 10.59 -0.73
C ALA A 188 15.02 10.79 -0.73
N LEU A 189 14.26 9.98 0.00
CA LEU A 189 12.80 10.09 0.05
C LEU A 189 12.35 11.42 0.68
N PRO A 190 11.25 12.02 0.20
CA PRO A 190 10.68 13.21 0.79
C PRO A 190 10.26 12.93 2.24
N ARG A 191 10.64 13.85 3.13
CA ARG A 191 10.52 13.63 4.58
C ARG A 191 9.09 13.66 5.12
N ALA A 192 8.13 14.12 4.33
CA ALA A 192 6.72 14.23 4.72
C ALA A 192 5.88 13.01 4.32
N SER A 193 6.46 12.06 3.58
CA SER A 193 5.79 10.88 3.05
C SER A 193 5.75 9.75 4.07
N GLU A 194 4.64 9.03 4.12
CA GLU A 194 4.58 7.71 4.74
C GLU A 194 5.35 6.73 3.85
N VAL A 195 6.39 6.08 4.37
CA VAL A 195 7.24 5.14 3.61
C VAL A 195 7.01 3.72 4.10
N VAL A 196 6.75 2.82 3.17
CA VAL A 196 6.32 1.45 3.49
C VAL A 196 6.90 0.45 2.50
N PHE A 197 7.07 -0.81 2.91
CA PHE A 197 7.43 -1.88 1.98
C PHE A 197 7.18 -3.28 2.56
N HIS A 198 7.13 -4.25 1.65
CA HIS A 198 7.09 -5.68 1.89
C HIS A 198 8.46 -6.31 1.66
N THR A 199 8.78 -7.34 2.45
CA THR A 199 10.00 -8.14 2.25
C THR A 199 9.74 -9.61 2.58
N ASN A 200 10.49 -10.51 1.94
CA ASN A 200 10.55 -11.91 2.35
C ASN A 200 11.37 -12.13 3.63
N GLY A 201 12.04 -11.09 4.14
CA GLY A 201 12.71 -11.09 5.44
C GLY A 201 14.11 -11.73 5.48
N LEU A 202 14.58 -12.34 4.38
CA LEU A 202 15.90 -13.02 4.35
C LEU A 202 17.10 -12.07 4.39
N LEU A 203 16.90 -10.81 4.02
CA LEU A 203 17.92 -9.75 4.00
C LEU A 203 17.67 -8.66 5.05
N LEU A 204 16.60 -8.78 5.83
CA LEU A 204 16.19 -7.75 6.79
C LEU A 204 17.27 -7.49 7.84
N ASP A 205 17.98 -8.53 8.28
CA ASP A 205 19.08 -8.47 9.24
C ASP A 205 20.28 -7.62 8.76
N LYS A 206 20.53 -7.60 7.45
CA LYS A 206 21.61 -6.82 6.82
C LYS A 206 21.26 -5.36 6.63
N LYS A 207 19.97 -5.03 6.66
CA LYS A 207 19.44 -3.69 6.36
C LYS A 207 18.88 -2.97 7.60
N ILE A 208 18.96 -3.60 8.79
CA ILE A 208 18.43 -3.06 10.05
C ILE A 208 18.86 -1.61 10.27
N ASP A 209 20.16 -1.32 10.24
CA ASP A 209 20.66 0.02 10.55
C ASP A 209 20.13 1.07 9.57
N GLN A 210 20.08 0.75 8.28
CA GLN A 210 19.57 1.67 7.26
C GLN A 210 18.07 1.95 7.47
N ILE A 211 17.27 0.90 7.65
CA ILE A 211 15.82 1.00 7.83
C ILE A 211 15.47 1.77 9.11
N LEU A 212 16.15 1.47 10.22
CA LEU A 212 15.84 2.05 11.53
C LEU A 212 16.36 3.47 11.73
N LYS A 213 17.43 3.87 11.02
CA LYS A 213 18.01 5.23 11.14
C LYS A 213 17.51 6.18 10.06
N ASN A 214 16.72 5.70 9.10
CA ASN A 214 16.28 6.52 7.99
C ASN A 214 15.45 7.73 8.43
N SER A 215 15.51 8.79 7.62
CA SER A 215 14.64 9.96 7.73
C SER A 215 14.10 10.30 6.33
N PRO A 216 12.80 10.12 6.05
CA PRO A 216 11.72 9.83 7.01
C PRO A 216 11.74 8.40 7.57
N PRO A 217 11.23 8.18 8.80
CA PRO A 217 11.14 6.83 9.33
C PRO A 217 10.25 5.97 8.43
N VAL A 218 10.69 4.74 8.15
CA VAL A 218 9.81 3.74 7.56
C VAL A 218 8.64 3.53 8.53
N THR A 219 7.42 3.65 8.03
CA THR A 219 6.19 3.58 8.82
C THR A 219 5.81 2.12 9.10
N TRP A 220 5.95 1.23 8.13
CA TRP A 220 5.78 -0.18 8.39
C TRP A 220 6.59 -1.04 7.43
N VAL A 221 6.93 -2.23 7.91
CA VAL A 221 7.55 -3.30 7.14
C VAL A 221 6.68 -4.53 7.26
N ALA A 222 6.21 -5.05 6.14
CA ALA A 222 5.35 -6.22 6.08
C ALA A 222 6.17 -7.46 5.70
N ILE A 223 6.19 -8.46 6.59
CA ILE A 223 6.96 -9.68 6.43
C ILE A 223 6.09 -10.75 5.78
N SER A 224 6.47 -11.13 4.58
CA SER A 224 5.80 -12.14 3.78
C SER A 224 6.09 -13.56 4.28
N LEU A 225 5.09 -14.23 4.87
CA LEU A 225 5.25 -15.57 5.47
C LEU A 225 4.43 -16.70 4.83
N ASP A 226 3.14 -16.49 4.57
CA ASP A 226 2.18 -17.47 4.01
C ASP A 226 1.97 -18.82 4.74
N SER A 227 2.81 -19.20 5.70
CA SER A 227 2.55 -20.31 6.64
C SER A 227 3.42 -20.20 7.88
N LEU A 228 2.92 -20.68 9.01
CA LEU A 228 3.65 -20.85 10.27
C LEU A 228 4.08 -22.31 10.49
N GLU A 229 3.79 -23.21 9.55
CA GLU A 229 4.27 -24.59 9.53
C GLU A 229 5.56 -24.67 8.69
N PRO A 230 6.71 -25.09 9.25
CA PRO A 230 8.00 -25.04 8.54
C PRO A 230 8.04 -25.72 7.18
N GLU A 231 7.41 -26.90 7.05
CA GLU A 231 7.38 -27.65 5.78
C GLU A 231 6.50 -26.96 4.73
N LYS A 232 5.31 -26.50 5.14
CA LYS A 232 4.38 -25.77 4.25
C LYS A 232 4.96 -24.42 3.85
N TYR A 233 5.57 -23.70 4.79
CA TYR A 233 6.31 -22.47 4.52
C TYR A 233 7.38 -22.68 3.45
N SER A 234 8.25 -23.69 3.62
CA SER A 234 9.35 -23.94 2.68
C SER A 234 8.84 -24.33 1.29
N ARG A 235 7.68 -24.99 1.23
CA ARG A 235 6.96 -25.33 -0.01
C ARG A 235 6.37 -24.10 -0.69
N LEU A 236 5.73 -23.20 0.05
CA LEU A 236 5.12 -21.98 -0.49
C LEU A 236 6.15 -20.88 -0.79
N ARG A 237 7.23 -20.79 -0.02
CA ARG A 237 8.30 -19.79 -0.13
C ARG A 237 9.63 -20.45 -0.50
N VAL A 238 9.66 -21.12 -1.66
CA VAL A 238 10.81 -21.91 -2.13
C VAL A 238 12.10 -21.07 -2.15
N GLY A 239 13.13 -21.58 -1.48
CA GLY A 239 14.41 -20.89 -1.24
C GLY A 239 14.51 -20.23 0.15
N SER A 240 13.49 -20.38 0.99
CA SER A 240 13.44 -19.84 2.36
C SER A 240 13.19 -20.92 3.41
N SER A 241 13.44 -20.60 4.68
CA SER A 241 12.98 -21.39 5.83
C SER A 241 12.36 -20.47 6.89
N LEU A 242 11.29 -20.96 7.53
CA LEU A 242 10.51 -20.18 8.49
C LEU A 242 11.39 -19.71 9.67
N ASP A 243 12.20 -20.61 10.22
CA ASP A 243 13.09 -20.32 11.34
C ASP A 243 14.07 -19.19 11.02
N ARG A 244 14.62 -19.16 9.80
CA ARG A 244 15.56 -18.12 9.38
C ARG A 244 14.86 -16.77 9.30
N VAL A 245 13.67 -16.71 8.70
CA VAL A 245 12.92 -15.45 8.58
C VAL A 245 12.49 -14.95 9.96
N LEU A 246 11.88 -15.80 10.79
CA LEU A 246 11.48 -15.39 12.15
C LEU A 246 12.68 -14.93 12.99
N LYS A 247 13.85 -15.57 12.87
CA LYS A 247 15.08 -15.11 13.51
C LYS A 247 15.46 -13.69 13.04
N ASN A 248 15.41 -13.42 11.75
CA ASN A 248 15.73 -12.11 11.19
C ASN A 248 14.74 -11.03 11.68
N VAL A 249 13.45 -11.33 11.70
CA VAL A 249 12.41 -10.39 12.19
C VAL A 249 12.55 -10.13 13.68
N ARG A 250 12.82 -11.16 14.49
CA ARG A 250 13.09 -11.01 15.94
C ARG A 250 14.31 -10.14 16.20
N ASN A 251 15.39 -10.33 15.42
CA ASN A 251 16.59 -9.49 15.51
C ASN A 251 16.29 -8.03 15.13
N PHE A 252 15.51 -7.81 14.07
CA PHE A 252 15.07 -6.49 13.64
C PHE A 252 14.24 -5.79 14.74
N LYS A 253 13.21 -6.47 15.27
CA LYS A 253 12.39 -5.98 16.39
C LYS A 253 13.23 -5.65 17.62
N LYS A 254 14.10 -6.58 18.04
CA LYS A 254 14.99 -6.38 19.19
C LYS A 254 15.83 -5.12 19.01
N LYS A 255 16.43 -4.92 17.84
CA LYS A 255 17.28 -3.74 17.59
C LYS A 255 16.47 -2.44 17.57
N ARG A 256 15.28 -2.46 16.98
CA ARG A 256 14.33 -1.34 17.00
C ARG A 256 13.97 -0.96 18.44
N ASP A 257 13.58 -1.94 19.25
CA ASP A 257 13.15 -1.74 20.63
C ASP A 257 14.34 -1.29 21.52
N GLU A 258 15.56 -1.81 21.31
CA GLU A 258 16.80 -1.35 21.97
C GLU A 258 17.15 0.11 21.64
N MET A 259 16.75 0.60 20.46
CA MET A 259 16.91 2.00 20.05
C MET A 259 15.78 2.90 20.58
N GLY A 260 14.79 2.33 21.30
CA GLY A 260 13.62 3.06 21.79
C GLY A 260 12.63 3.46 20.69
N LEU A 261 12.71 2.85 19.50
CA LEU A 261 11.86 3.18 18.37
C LEU A 261 10.54 2.39 18.41
N SER A 262 9.43 3.04 18.06
CA SER A 262 8.14 2.36 17.81
C SER A 262 7.90 2.05 16.34
N TYR A 263 8.76 2.54 15.45
CA TYR A 263 8.66 2.39 14.01
C TYR A 263 9.95 1.77 13.41
N PRO A 264 9.84 1.04 12.29
CA PRO A 264 8.60 0.69 11.59
C PRO A 264 7.75 -0.32 12.37
N VAL A 265 6.43 -0.26 12.18
CA VAL A 265 5.50 -1.31 12.62
C VAL A 265 5.76 -2.56 11.79
N ILE A 266 5.93 -3.70 12.46
CA ILE A 266 6.16 -5.00 11.85
C ILE A 266 4.81 -5.66 11.65
N ARG A 267 4.45 -5.92 10.38
CA ARG A 267 3.23 -6.63 10.00
C ARG A 267 3.57 -8.05 9.57
N LEU A 268 2.75 -9.02 9.95
CA LEU A 268 2.80 -10.34 9.34
C LEU A 268 1.90 -10.35 8.12
N ASN A 269 2.47 -10.57 6.94
CA ASN A 269 1.76 -10.57 5.67
C ASN A 269 1.56 -12.01 5.15
N LEU A 270 0.34 -12.32 4.73
CA LEU A 270 0.01 -13.55 4.03
C LEU A 270 -0.86 -13.31 2.79
N THR A 271 -0.55 -14.06 1.73
CA THR A 271 -1.40 -14.20 0.55
C THR A 271 -2.37 -15.35 0.80
N LEU A 272 -3.64 -15.02 0.99
CA LEU A 272 -4.70 -15.97 1.29
C LEU A 272 -5.02 -16.86 0.07
N MET A 273 -4.93 -18.16 0.29
CA MET A 273 -5.18 -19.22 -0.68
C MET A 273 -5.64 -20.49 0.04
N LYS A 274 -6.11 -21.49 -0.72
CA LYS A 274 -6.58 -22.75 -0.14
C LYS A 274 -5.55 -23.44 0.76
N GLU A 275 -4.26 -23.28 0.47
CA GLU A 275 -3.19 -23.91 1.25
C GLU A 275 -3.05 -23.35 2.68
N ASN A 276 -3.47 -22.11 2.95
CA ASN A 276 -3.12 -21.41 4.21
C ASN A 276 -4.26 -20.68 4.93
N TYR A 277 -5.47 -20.60 4.39
CA TYR A 277 -6.58 -19.87 5.03
C TYR A 277 -6.92 -20.35 6.45
N LEU A 278 -6.70 -21.63 6.75
CA LEU A 278 -6.90 -22.22 8.08
C LEU A 278 -5.90 -21.69 9.14
N GLU A 279 -4.79 -21.10 8.73
CA GLU A 279 -3.74 -20.62 9.63
C GLU A 279 -3.99 -19.19 10.14
N LEU A 280 -5.01 -18.49 9.66
CA LEU A 280 -5.19 -17.06 9.94
C LEU A 280 -5.31 -16.75 11.44
N GLU A 281 -5.99 -17.58 12.22
CA GLU A 281 -6.03 -17.45 13.69
C GLU A 281 -4.65 -17.61 14.34
N ASN A 282 -3.80 -18.49 13.81
CA ASN A 282 -2.43 -18.67 14.29
C ASN A 282 -1.55 -17.46 13.94
N PHE A 283 -1.76 -16.85 12.78
CA PHE A 283 -1.14 -15.57 12.41
C PHE A 283 -1.54 -14.46 13.38
N VAL A 284 -2.83 -14.35 13.72
CA VAL A 284 -3.32 -13.40 14.73
C VAL A 284 -2.59 -13.60 16.06
N ARG A 285 -2.50 -14.83 16.57
CA ARG A 285 -1.80 -15.12 17.84
C ARG A 285 -0.30 -14.83 17.76
N THR A 286 0.35 -15.20 16.67
CA THR A 286 1.79 -15.02 16.46
C THR A 286 2.15 -13.55 16.30
N SER A 287 1.26 -12.73 15.73
CA SER A 287 1.49 -11.29 15.56
C SER A 287 1.72 -10.55 16.89
N LEU A 288 1.22 -11.08 18.02
CA LEU A 288 1.45 -10.54 19.36
C LEU A 288 2.91 -10.63 19.81
N GLU A 289 3.72 -11.52 19.20
CA GLU A 289 5.17 -11.54 19.40
C GLU A 289 5.85 -10.28 18.81
N PHE A 290 5.18 -9.63 17.86
CA PHE A 290 5.65 -8.45 17.14
C PHE A 290 4.86 -7.21 17.56
N ASP A 291 4.11 -6.58 16.65
CA ASP A 291 3.32 -5.38 16.94
C ASP A 291 1.81 -5.60 16.78
N GLY A 292 1.36 -6.85 16.71
CA GLY A 292 -0.05 -7.19 16.68
C GLY A 292 -0.76 -6.73 15.40
N VAL A 293 -0.09 -6.81 14.24
CA VAL A 293 -0.69 -6.47 12.94
C VAL A 293 -0.53 -7.64 11.97
N VAL A 294 -1.65 -8.07 11.38
CA VAL A 294 -1.71 -9.08 10.32
C VAL A 294 -2.27 -8.43 9.06
N GLU A 295 -1.57 -8.57 7.95
CA GLU A 295 -1.98 -8.08 6.64
C GLU A 295 -2.34 -9.27 5.73
N CYS A 296 -3.57 -9.26 5.22
CA CYS A 296 -4.13 -10.28 4.36
C CYS A 296 -4.28 -9.74 2.94
N ASN A 297 -3.61 -10.41 2.01
CA ASN A 297 -3.71 -10.12 0.58
C ASN A 297 -4.39 -11.29 -0.14
N TRP A 298 -5.18 -11.01 -1.18
CA TRP A 298 -5.79 -12.06 -1.99
C TRP A 298 -4.79 -12.62 -3.00
N LEU A 299 -4.85 -13.93 -3.26
CA LEU A 299 -4.14 -14.53 -4.39
C LEU A 299 -4.50 -13.80 -5.69
N TYR A 300 -3.52 -13.57 -6.57
CA TYR A 300 -3.66 -12.71 -7.74
C TYR A 300 -4.65 -13.30 -8.77
N ASP A 301 -5.91 -12.91 -8.68
CA ASP A 301 -6.97 -13.32 -9.60
C ASP A 301 -7.06 -12.37 -10.81
N VAL A 302 -6.49 -12.78 -11.93
CA VAL A 302 -6.61 -12.11 -13.23
C VAL A 302 -7.00 -13.15 -14.27
N GLU A 303 -7.77 -12.75 -15.28
CA GLU A 303 -8.37 -13.66 -16.26
C GLU A 303 -7.35 -14.57 -16.95
N HIS A 304 -6.16 -14.05 -17.27
CA HIS A 304 -5.12 -14.83 -17.93
C HIS A 304 -4.36 -15.80 -17.02
N LEU A 305 -4.63 -15.76 -15.71
CA LEU A 305 -4.25 -16.77 -14.73
C LEU A 305 -5.41 -17.71 -14.37
N ALA A 306 -6.51 -17.65 -15.13
CA ALA A 306 -7.55 -18.66 -15.07
C ALA A 306 -7.09 -19.95 -15.76
N GLU A 307 -7.80 -21.05 -15.45
CA GLU A 307 -7.73 -22.39 -16.05
C GLU A 307 -6.42 -22.81 -16.75
N GLY A 308 -5.72 -23.78 -16.12
CA GLY A 308 -4.64 -24.52 -16.78
C GLY A 308 -3.25 -23.89 -16.68
N VAL A 309 -3.06 -22.91 -15.79
CA VAL A 309 -1.73 -22.41 -15.41
C VAL A 309 -1.18 -23.24 -14.25
N ASN A 310 -0.25 -24.13 -14.58
CA ASN A 310 0.52 -24.89 -13.59
C ASN A 310 1.93 -24.33 -13.45
N ILE A 311 2.33 -24.03 -12.21
CA ILE A 311 3.67 -23.53 -11.91
C ILE A 311 4.47 -24.67 -11.27
N GLU A 312 5.49 -25.12 -11.98
CA GLU A 312 6.41 -26.16 -11.53
C GLU A 312 7.62 -25.49 -10.86
N VAL A 313 7.77 -25.72 -9.56
CA VAL A 313 8.93 -25.28 -8.77
C VAL A 313 9.56 -26.50 -8.12
N GLY A 314 10.73 -26.90 -8.60
CA GLY A 314 11.36 -28.15 -8.20
C GLY A 314 10.48 -29.35 -8.49
N ASN A 315 10.06 -30.08 -7.44
CA ASN A 315 9.22 -31.26 -7.54
C ASN A 315 7.73 -30.98 -7.22
N GLN A 316 7.37 -29.71 -7.06
CA GLN A 316 6.01 -29.28 -6.75
C GLN A 316 5.33 -28.74 -8.00
N VAL A 317 4.04 -29.05 -8.13
CA VAL A 317 3.13 -28.38 -9.06
C VAL A 317 2.15 -27.54 -8.24
N PHE A 318 2.08 -26.25 -8.53
CA PHE A 318 1.07 -25.35 -7.98
C PHE A 318 0.06 -25.03 -9.09
N ASP A 319 -1.16 -25.53 -8.93
CA ASP A 319 -2.28 -25.18 -9.76
C ASP A 319 -2.87 -23.85 -9.26
N TYR A 320 -2.70 -22.80 -10.07
CA TYR A 320 -3.00 -21.44 -9.66
C TYR A 320 -4.49 -21.21 -9.42
N GLU A 321 -5.34 -21.70 -10.34
CA GLU A 321 -6.78 -21.50 -10.30
C GLU A 321 -7.39 -22.25 -9.12
N SER A 322 -7.02 -23.52 -8.92
CA SER A 322 -7.60 -24.31 -7.84
C SER A 322 -7.19 -23.84 -6.45
N ASN A 323 -6.13 -23.03 -6.32
CA ASN A 323 -5.71 -22.41 -5.06
C ASN A 323 -6.47 -21.13 -4.69
N LYS A 324 -7.29 -20.57 -5.59
CA LYS A 324 -8.12 -19.39 -5.29
C LYS A 324 -9.22 -19.75 -4.30
N LEU A 325 -9.43 -18.87 -3.32
CA LEU A 325 -10.42 -19.09 -2.25
C LEU A 325 -11.88 -19.06 -2.73
N LYS A 326 -12.16 -18.49 -3.92
CA LYS A 326 -13.50 -18.50 -4.52
C LYS A 326 -14.11 -19.90 -4.64
N HIS A 327 -13.27 -20.92 -4.80
CA HIS A 327 -13.70 -22.32 -4.90
C HIS A 327 -14.02 -22.97 -3.55
N ILE A 328 -13.79 -22.27 -2.44
CA ILE A 328 -14.15 -22.67 -1.07
C ILE A 328 -14.67 -21.47 -0.27
N ALA A 329 -15.43 -20.58 -0.92
CA ALA A 329 -15.82 -19.29 -0.38
C ALA A 329 -16.50 -19.40 1.00
N HIS A 330 -17.41 -20.36 1.18
CA HIS A 330 -18.09 -20.61 2.46
C HIS A 330 -17.11 -20.84 3.60
N ASP A 331 -16.26 -21.86 3.46
CA ASP A 331 -15.29 -22.25 4.48
C ASP A 331 -14.25 -21.13 4.72
N ALA A 332 -13.80 -20.49 3.64
CA ALA A 332 -12.85 -19.37 3.73
C ALA A 332 -13.42 -18.20 4.54
N ASN A 333 -14.64 -17.76 4.25
CA ASN A 333 -15.31 -16.68 4.98
C ASN A 333 -15.48 -17.04 6.47
N GLN A 334 -15.92 -18.27 6.78
CA GLN A 334 -16.05 -18.70 8.19
C GLN A 334 -14.74 -18.60 8.97
N HIS A 335 -13.60 -18.96 8.35
CA HIS A 335 -12.29 -18.88 9.00
C HIS A 335 -11.78 -17.44 9.09
N ILE A 336 -12.06 -16.61 8.09
CA ILE A 336 -11.77 -15.17 8.12
C ILE A 336 -12.54 -14.50 9.27
N ASP A 337 -13.84 -14.76 9.40
CA ASP A 337 -14.68 -14.19 10.46
C ASP A 337 -14.19 -14.59 11.86
N LYS A 338 -13.83 -15.87 12.05
CA LYS A 338 -13.25 -16.34 13.33
C LYS A 338 -11.95 -15.63 13.67
N ALA A 339 -11.07 -15.44 12.68
CA ALA A 339 -9.81 -14.74 12.89
C ALA A 339 -10.02 -13.24 13.20
N ILE A 340 -10.96 -12.56 12.53
CA ILE A 340 -11.33 -11.17 12.84
C ILE A 340 -11.89 -11.07 14.27
N ALA A 341 -12.77 -11.99 14.66
CA ALA A 341 -13.32 -12.03 16.01
C ALA A 341 -12.23 -12.27 17.06
N LEU A 342 -11.30 -13.19 16.79
CA LEU A 342 -10.14 -13.44 17.66
C LEU A 342 -9.23 -12.20 17.75
N ALA A 343 -8.94 -11.54 16.63
CA ALA A 343 -8.10 -10.37 16.59
C ALA A 343 -8.68 -9.22 17.41
N LYS A 344 -9.99 -8.97 17.29
CA LYS A 344 -10.72 -8.01 18.13
C LYS A 344 -10.57 -8.31 19.62
N ASN A 345 -10.67 -9.58 20.02
CA ASN A 345 -10.52 -10.00 21.42
C ASN A 345 -9.09 -9.82 21.94
N LEU A 346 -8.09 -9.94 21.07
CA LEU A 346 -6.66 -9.84 21.43
C LEU A 346 -6.07 -8.44 21.20
N GLY A 347 -6.85 -7.48 20.67
CA GLY A 347 -6.35 -6.16 20.30
C GLY A 347 -5.39 -6.16 19.11
N VAL A 348 -5.44 -7.20 18.28
CA VAL A 348 -4.66 -7.34 17.04
C VAL A 348 -5.40 -6.64 15.90
N GLU A 349 -4.67 -5.90 15.07
CA GLU A 349 -5.19 -5.32 13.84
C GLU A 349 -5.07 -6.32 12.70
N VAL A 350 -6.19 -6.65 12.06
CA VAL A 350 -6.22 -7.46 10.83
C VAL A 350 -6.62 -6.52 9.71
N ILE A 351 -5.70 -6.37 8.75
CA ILE A 351 -5.87 -5.50 7.59
C ILE A 351 -6.13 -6.40 6.39
N PHE A 352 -7.29 -6.24 5.78
CA PHE A 352 -7.49 -6.66 4.39
C PHE A 352 -7.24 -5.43 3.55
N ASN A 353 -6.38 -5.53 2.53
CA ASN A 353 -6.25 -4.44 1.57
C ASN A 353 -7.59 -4.29 0.82
N SER A 354 -8.43 -3.38 1.34
CA SER A 354 -9.90 -3.32 1.26
C SER A 354 -10.48 -2.80 -0.06
N TYR A 355 -9.64 -2.55 -1.06
CA TYR A 355 -10.12 -2.27 -2.41
C TYR A 355 -10.62 -3.55 -3.13
N PHE A 356 -10.47 -4.71 -2.48
CA PHE A 356 -10.55 -6.02 -3.13
C PHE A 356 -11.30 -7.02 -2.23
N ASN A 357 -12.45 -7.51 -2.72
CA ASN A 357 -13.23 -8.65 -2.23
C ASN A 357 -13.24 -8.84 -0.71
N GLU A 358 -13.86 -7.93 0.04
CA GLU A 358 -13.89 -8.03 1.51
C GLU A 358 -14.53 -9.35 1.99
N ASN A 359 -15.52 -9.87 1.24
CA ASN A 359 -16.05 -11.21 1.40
C ASN A 359 -16.15 -11.92 0.05
N LEU A 360 -16.10 -13.25 0.08
CA LEU A 360 -16.27 -14.10 -1.10
C LEU A 360 -17.72 -14.57 -1.24
N SER A 361 -18.28 -14.47 -2.44
CA SER A 361 -19.57 -15.08 -2.81
C SER A 361 -19.36 -16.57 -3.10
N GLU A 362 -20.26 -17.40 -2.61
CA GLU A 362 -20.37 -18.83 -2.96
C GLU A 362 -20.88 -19.06 -4.38
N SER A 363 -21.49 -18.02 -4.97
CA SER A 363 -21.94 -18.00 -6.36
C SER A 363 -21.16 -16.92 -7.10
N PRO A 364 -19.98 -17.22 -7.68
CA PRO A 364 -19.30 -16.30 -8.58
C PRO A 364 -20.23 -15.88 -9.71
N ASP A 365 -20.04 -14.67 -10.22
CA ASP A 365 -20.78 -14.19 -11.38
C ASP A 365 -20.31 -14.83 -12.69
N ASP A 366 -20.92 -14.44 -13.81
CA ASP A 366 -20.64 -14.97 -15.15
C ASP A 366 -19.18 -14.76 -15.59
N ASP A 367 -18.49 -13.75 -15.03
CA ASP A 367 -17.07 -13.46 -15.28
C ASP A 367 -16.14 -14.24 -14.31
N GLY A 368 -16.72 -15.04 -13.40
CA GLY A 368 -16.01 -15.83 -12.41
C GLY A 368 -15.49 -15.02 -11.22
N PHE A 369 -15.98 -13.79 -11.05
CA PHE A 369 -15.61 -12.92 -9.94
C PHE A 369 -16.44 -13.25 -8.71
N SER A 370 -15.76 -13.41 -7.58
CA SER A 370 -16.38 -13.85 -6.32
C SER A 370 -16.44 -12.75 -5.27
N GLY A 371 -16.13 -11.49 -5.59
CA GLY A 371 -16.26 -10.41 -4.62
C GLY A 371 -17.72 -10.10 -4.34
N THR A 372 -18.09 -9.96 -3.06
CA THR A 372 -19.45 -9.53 -2.69
C THR A 372 -19.72 -8.04 -2.95
N VAL A 373 -18.66 -7.24 -3.11
CA VAL A 373 -18.74 -5.79 -3.36
C VAL A 373 -18.31 -5.50 -4.79
N ARG A 374 -19.20 -4.87 -5.56
CA ARG A 374 -18.89 -4.28 -6.87
C ARG A 374 -18.93 -2.76 -6.78
N ARG A 375 -17.99 -2.11 -7.45
CA ARG A 375 -17.84 -0.65 -7.52
C ARG A 375 -17.83 -0.18 -8.96
N SER A 376 -18.11 1.09 -9.18
CA SER A 376 -18.01 1.73 -10.49
C SER A 376 -16.53 1.98 -10.84
N VAL A 377 -16.13 1.80 -12.09
CA VAL A 377 -14.75 2.07 -12.55
C VAL A 377 -14.38 3.53 -12.30
N SER A 378 -15.35 4.44 -12.44
CA SER A 378 -15.22 5.87 -12.13
C SER A 378 -14.72 6.15 -10.72
N ASP A 379 -15.02 5.25 -9.78
CA ASP A 379 -14.72 5.40 -8.36
C ASP A 379 -13.37 4.78 -7.98
N CYS A 380 -12.62 4.26 -8.96
CA CYS A 380 -11.32 3.65 -8.70
C CYS A 380 -10.28 4.71 -8.34
N PRO A 381 -9.76 4.75 -7.09
CA PRO A 381 -8.81 5.78 -6.68
C PRO A 381 -7.50 5.72 -7.46
N HIS A 382 -7.06 4.52 -7.85
CA HIS A 382 -5.80 4.34 -8.56
C HIS A 382 -5.80 5.00 -9.95
N LEU A 383 -6.95 5.03 -10.64
CA LEU A 383 -7.07 5.68 -11.96
C LEU A 383 -7.05 7.21 -11.83
N GLN A 384 -7.35 7.77 -10.66
CA GLN A 384 -7.46 9.20 -10.43
C GLN A 384 -6.11 9.90 -10.15
N GLY A 385 -5.07 9.18 -9.70
CA GLY A 385 -3.83 9.87 -9.30
C GLY A 385 -2.63 9.03 -8.91
N ASP A 386 -2.79 7.72 -8.72
CA ASP A 386 -1.71 6.84 -8.28
C ASP A 386 -0.91 6.31 -9.46
N PHE A 387 0.37 6.05 -9.19
CA PHE A 387 1.25 5.37 -10.11
C PHE A 387 2.04 4.28 -9.39
N MET A 388 2.33 3.22 -10.14
CA MET A 388 3.32 2.21 -9.85
C MET A 388 4.40 2.30 -10.93
N LEU A 389 5.63 2.57 -10.52
CA LEU A 389 6.80 2.62 -11.39
C LEU A 389 7.56 1.30 -11.26
N GLN A 390 7.68 0.56 -12.36
CA GLN A 390 8.43 -0.68 -12.40
C GLN A 390 9.91 -0.41 -12.70
N ALA A 391 10.79 -1.29 -12.20
CA ALA A 391 12.23 -1.10 -12.34
C ALA A 391 12.68 -1.13 -13.81
N ASP A 392 11.92 -1.82 -14.66
CA ASP A 392 12.17 -1.97 -16.10
C ASP A 392 11.70 -0.80 -16.96
N GLY A 393 11.03 0.19 -16.37
CA GLY A 393 10.52 1.37 -17.06
C GLY A 393 9.00 1.42 -17.17
N LYS A 394 8.27 0.33 -16.90
CA LYS A 394 6.82 0.34 -17.06
C LYS A 394 6.11 1.17 -16.00
N VAL A 395 5.06 1.86 -16.43
CA VAL A 395 4.19 2.66 -15.57
C VAL A 395 2.80 2.03 -15.52
N GLN A 396 2.29 1.81 -14.32
CA GLN A 396 0.94 1.34 -14.02
C GLN A 396 0.27 2.28 -13.01
N ASN A 397 -1.02 2.13 -12.76
CA ASN A 397 -1.77 2.76 -11.67
C ASN A 397 -1.80 1.85 -10.43
N CYS A 398 -1.79 0.52 -10.60
CA CYS A 398 -1.79 -0.46 -9.51
C CYS A 398 -1.27 -1.83 -9.97
N VAL A 399 -0.95 -2.70 -9.01
CA VAL A 399 -0.43 -4.07 -9.24
C VAL A 399 -1.39 -5.01 -9.98
N TRP A 400 -2.69 -4.69 -10.00
CA TRP A 400 -3.72 -5.47 -10.69
C TRP A 400 -3.90 -5.07 -12.15
N GLN A 401 -3.31 -3.94 -12.56
CA GLN A 401 -3.31 -3.60 -13.96
C GLN A 401 -2.59 -4.68 -14.74
N THR A 402 -3.25 -5.04 -15.80
CA THR A 402 -2.91 -6.17 -16.58
C THR A 402 -1.95 -5.72 -17.70
N SER A 403 -2.02 -4.50 -18.22
CA SER A 403 -0.98 -3.94 -19.11
C SER A 403 -0.49 -2.55 -18.66
N PRO A 404 0.73 -2.13 -19.06
CA PRO A 404 1.30 -0.83 -18.67
C PRO A 404 0.73 0.32 -19.51
N LEU A 405 0.75 1.52 -18.94
CA LEU A 405 0.29 2.77 -19.54
C LEU A 405 1.30 3.38 -20.52
N THR A 406 2.57 3.33 -20.12
CA THR A 406 3.70 3.96 -20.81
C THR A 406 5.02 3.44 -20.24
N ASP A 407 6.14 3.95 -20.76
CA ASP A 407 7.48 3.67 -20.31
C ASP A 407 8.18 4.96 -19.84
N TRP A 408 8.47 5.06 -18.53
CA TRP A 408 9.08 6.25 -17.93
C TRP A 408 10.56 6.40 -18.28
N ARG A 409 11.24 5.32 -18.70
CA ARG A 409 12.63 5.38 -19.17
C ARG A 409 12.72 5.94 -20.60
N GLU A 410 11.65 5.81 -21.39
CA GLU A 410 11.58 6.36 -22.74
C GLU A 410 11.05 7.81 -22.76
N HIS A 411 10.03 8.11 -21.94
CA HIS A 411 9.29 9.38 -22.00
C HIS A 411 9.59 10.35 -20.85
N GLY A 412 10.34 9.92 -19.83
CA GLY A 412 10.63 10.70 -18.63
C GLY A 412 9.45 10.74 -17.64
N LEU A 413 9.77 10.91 -16.35
CA LEU A 413 8.79 10.90 -15.26
C LEU A 413 7.89 12.15 -15.23
N GLU A 414 8.43 13.30 -15.63
CA GLU A 414 7.72 14.59 -15.70
C GLU A 414 6.51 14.57 -16.65
N ASN A 415 6.55 13.71 -17.67
CA ASN A 415 5.52 13.61 -18.71
C ASN A 415 4.46 12.54 -18.44
N ILE A 416 4.57 11.76 -17.35
CA ILE A 416 3.62 10.68 -17.07
C ILE A 416 2.21 11.21 -16.91
N LYS A 417 2.03 12.26 -16.09
CA LYS A 417 0.70 12.82 -15.80
C LYS A 417 0.03 13.42 -17.04
N SER A 418 0.82 13.94 -17.98
CA SER A 418 0.36 14.53 -19.24
C SER A 418 0.37 13.54 -20.42
N HIS A 419 0.80 12.30 -20.20
CA HIS A 419 0.93 11.32 -21.26
C HIS A 419 -0.45 11.02 -21.88
N PRO A 420 -0.60 11.05 -23.23
CA PRO A 420 -1.90 10.87 -23.88
C PRO A 420 -2.62 9.58 -23.47
N ARG A 421 -1.88 8.50 -23.22
CA ARG A 421 -2.48 7.24 -22.76
C ARG A 421 -3.03 7.32 -21.33
N VAL A 422 -2.36 8.06 -20.44
CA VAL A 422 -2.84 8.26 -19.06
C VAL A 422 -4.12 9.08 -19.06
N GLN A 423 -4.21 10.11 -19.91
CA GLN A 423 -5.43 10.91 -20.10
C GLN A 423 -6.57 10.06 -20.65
N ALA A 424 -6.33 9.26 -21.69
CA ALA A 424 -7.35 8.37 -22.26
C ALA A 424 -7.88 7.35 -21.25
N VAL A 425 -7.01 6.77 -20.40
CA VAL A 425 -7.43 5.84 -19.34
C VAL A 425 -8.32 6.53 -18.30
N ARG A 426 -8.00 7.77 -17.95
CA ARG A 426 -8.84 8.57 -17.03
C ARG A 426 -10.19 8.92 -17.62
N GLU A 427 -10.23 9.32 -18.88
CA GLU A 427 -11.49 9.62 -19.60
C GLU A 427 -12.39 8.39 -19.69
N MET A 428 -11.83 7.23 -20.05
CA MET A 428 -12.56 5.96 -20.03
C MET A 428 -13.10 5.65 -18.63
N ALA A 429 -12.27 5.78 -17.59
CA ALA A 429 -12.70 5.54 -16.22
C ALA A 429 -13.84 6.48 -15.79
N SER A 430 -13.76 7.78 -16.13
CA SER A 430 -14.83 8.74 -15.80
C SER A 430 -16.15 8.43 -16.51
N ASP A 431 -16.10 7.87 -17.71
CA ASP A 431 -17.26 7.39 -18.45
C ASP A 431 -17.71 5.97 -18.01
N ASN A 432 -17.08 5.44 -16.95
CA ASN A 432 -17.30 4.10 -16.42
C ASN A 432 -17.00 2.96 -17.41
N ILE A 433 -16.13 3.23 -18.38
CA ILE A 433 -15.62 2.27 -19.36
C ILE A 433 -14.39 1.58 -18.77
N ILE A 434 -14.33 0.25 -18.88
CA ILE A 434 -13.17 -0.53 -18.45
C ILE A 434 -11.99 -0.25 -19.39
N PRO A 435 -10.90 0.37 -18.91
CA PRO A 435 -9.70 0.56 -19.73
C PRO A 435 -9.07 -0.79 -20.08
N HIS A 436 -8.47 -0.88 -21.26
CA HIS A 436 -7.75 -2.08 -21.69
C HIS A 436 -6.67 -2.52 -20.67
N GLU A 437 -5.99 -1.56 -20.04
CA GLU A 437 -4.98 -1.75 -18.99
C GLU A 437 -5.50 -2.50 -17.77
N CYS A 438 -6.80 -2.42 -17.52
CA CYS A 438 -7.44 -3.04 -16.38
C CYS A 438 -8.25 -4.28 -16.79
N SER A 439 -8.38 -4.56 -18.08
CA SER A 439 -9.19 -5.65 -18.63
C SER A 439 -8.80 -6.99 -18.01
N GLY A 440 -9.77 -7.71 -17.46
CA GLY A 440 -9.57 -9.02 -16.84
C GLY A 440 -8.99 -8.98 -15.43
N ALA A 441 -8.91 -7.82 -14.76
CA ALA A 441 -8.46 -7.73 -13.37
C ALA A 441 -9.56 -8.17 -12.37
N GLY A 442 -9.21 -8.99 -11.39
CA GLY A 442 -10.15 -9.49 -10.37
C GLY A 442 -10.39 -8.57 -9.18
N CYS A 443 -10.32 -7.25 -9.39
CA CYS A 443 -10.61 -6.26 -8.35
C CYS A 443 -12.10 -5.88 -8.29
N SER A 444 -12.55 -5.24 -7.20
CA SER A 444 -13.96 -4.84 -7.02
C SER A 444 -14.50 -3.84 -8.05
N TYR A 445 -13.61 -3.15 -8.78
CA TYR A 445 -13.96 -2.18 -9.82
C TYR A 445 -14.16 -2.84 -11.19
N ILE A 446 -13.33 -3.83 -11.53
CA ILE A 446 -13.36 -4.50 -12.83
C ILE A 446 -14.17 -5.80 -12.77
N GLY A 447 -13.95 -6.62 -11.75
CA GLY A 447 -14.67 -7.87 -11.54
C GLY A 447 -14.39 -8.92 -12.62
N LEU A 448 -13.13 -9.10 -13.02
CA LEU A 448 -12.67 -10.00 -14.09
C LEU A 448 -13.25 -9.73 -15.49
N ARG A 449 -14.09 -8.71 -15.65
CA ARG A 449 -14.67 -8.31 -16.93
C ARG A 449 -13.60 -7.89 -17.94
N LYS A 450 -13.84 -8.26 -19.19
CA LYS A 450 -13.09 -7.75 -20.34
C LYS A 450 -13.52 -6.34 -20.69
N SER A 451 -12.60 -5.57 -21.24
CA SER A 451 -12.97 -4.37 -21.99
C SER A 451 -13.78 -4.76 -23.22
N SER A 452 -14.93 -4.12 -23.42
CA SER A 452 -15.89 -4.41 -24.49
C SER A 452 -15.84 -3.42 -25.65
N GLU A 453 -15.03 -2.35 -25.55
CA GLU A 453 -15.00 -1.27 -26.52
C GLU A 453 -13.76 -1.31 -27.42
N GLU A 454 -13.95 -1.30 -28.74
CA GLU A 454 -12.87 -1.16 -29.73
C GLU A 454 -11.95 0.04 -29.42
N LYS A 455 -12.50 1.14 -28.87
CA LYS A 455 -11.75 2.34 -28.49
C LYS A 455 -10.81 2.15 -27.30
N ALA A 456 -11.05 1.16 -26.44
CA ALA A 456 -10.17 0.87 -25.32
C ALA A 456 -8.83 0.24 -25.78
N HIS A 457 -8.85 -0.44 -26.93
CA HIS A 457 -7.70 -1.12 -27.53
C HIS A 457 -6.79 -0.12 -28.28
N GLY A 458 -5.94 0.59 -27.54
CA GLY A 458 -4.83 1.36 -28.10
C GLY A 458 -3.69 0.47 -28.61
N LYS A 459 -2.69 1.04 -29.33
CA LYS A 459 -1.46 0.32 -29.69
C LYS A 459 -0.75 -0.11 -28.41
N MET A 460 -0.65 -1.42 -28.17
CA MET A 460 -0.02 -1.96 -26.97
C MET A 460 1.44 -1.52 -26.87
N ILE A 461 1.83 -0.95 -25.72
CA ILE A 461 3.22 -0.69 -25.36
C ILE A 461 3.68 -1.87 -24.50
N GLY A 462 4.13 -2.94 -25.16
CA GLY A 462 4.49 -4.17 -24.47
C GLY A 462 3.30 -4.93 -23.89
N GLY A 463 3.55 -6.20 -23.57
CA GLY A 463 2.58 -7.09 -22.94
C GLY A 463 2.44 -6.83 -21.44
N TYR A 464 1.70 -7.71 -20.78
CA TYR A 464 1.20 -7.54 -19.43
C TYR A 464 2.34 -7.38 -18.43
N SER A 465 2.52 -6.14 -17.95
CA SER A 465 3.66 -5.61 -17.21
C SER A 465 5.05 -5.85 -17.86
N GLY A 466 5.20 -6.76 -18.83
CA GLY A 466 6.41 -7.16 -19.57
C GLY A 466 6.08 -8.27 -20.59
N GLU A 467 7.08 -8.83 -21.29
CA GLU A 467 6.83 -9.98 -22.17
C GLU A 467 6.40 -11.20 -21.34
N ARG A 468 5.49 -12.04 -21.84
CA ARG A 468 5.15 -13.30 -21.17
C ARG A 468 6.15 -14.38 -21.55
N VAL A 469 6.32 -15.39 -20.69
CA VAL A 469 6.74 -16.70 -21.21
C VAL A 469 5.62 -17.13 -22.17
N GLU A 470 5.90 -17.38 -23.45
CA GLU A 470 4.91 -17.84 -24.47
C GLU A 470 3.86 -18.75 -23.83
N ASP A 471 2.55 -18.54 -24.09
CA ASP A 471 1.39 -19.23 -23.49
C ASP A 471 1.63 -20.71 -23.18
N LYS A 472 2.31 -20.96 -22.08
CA LYS A 472 2.71 -22.29 -21.63
C LYS A 472 1.89 -22.54 -20.39
N LYS A 473 0.87 -23.37 -20.57
CA LYS A 473 0.07 -24.03 -19.51
C LYS A 473 0.92 -24.70 -18.41
N ARG A 474 2.25 -24.76 -18.58
CA ARG A 474 3.23 -25.21 -17.60
C ARG A 474 4.44 -24.27 -17.58
N ILE A 475 4.66 -23.62 -16.45
CA ILE A 475 5.78 -22.71 -16.22
C ILE A 475 6.79 -23.44 -15.34
N LYS A 476 7.96 -23.74 -15.88
CA LYS A 476 9.04 -24.41 -15.14
C LYS A 476 10.02 -23.37 -14.61
N THR A 477 10.15 -23.29 -13.30
CA THR A 477 11.21 -22.50 -12.66
C THR A 477 12.42 -23.39 -12.38
N ARG A 478 13.63 -22.86 -12.57
CA ARG A 478 14.85 -23.53 -12.12
C ARG A 478 14.94 -23.42 -10.60
N ASN A 479 15.33 -24.51 -9.94
CA ASN A 479 15.67 -24.50 -8.51
C ASN A 479 16.81 -23.50 -8.25
N ILE A 480 16.72 -22.78 -7.14
CA ILE A 480 17.78 -21.88 -6.63
C ILE A 480 18.92 -22.73 -6.06
#